data_AF-A0A1K1KS87-F1
#
_entry.id   AF-A0A1K1KS87-F1
#
_cell.length_a   1.000
_cell.length_b   1.000
_cell.length_c   1.000
_cell.angle_alpha   90.00
_cell.angle_beta   90.00
_cell.angle_gamma   90.00
#
_symmetry.space_group_name_H-M   'P 1'
#
loop_
_entity.id
_entity.type
_entity.pdbx_description
1 polymer ?
#
loop_
_entity_poly.entity_id
_entity_poly.type
_entity_poly.pdbx_seq_one_letter_code
_entity_poly.pdbx_strand_id
1 'polypeptide(L)' 'MIFETIKALAATRNIPLRTIEISLGLPAGTFQTWNQTAPCNKLVAVARYFHVSVEALLG' A
#
# COMPACT_ATOMS: atom_id res chain seq x y z
N MET A 1 0.52 -4.19 10.95
CA MET A 1 0.81 -2.77 10.67
C MET A 1 0.70 -2.60 9.16
N ILE A 2 -0.08 -1.61 8.70
CA ILE A 2 -0.56 -1.50 7.31
C ILE A 2 0.62 -1.53 6.31
N PHE A 3 1.68 -0.81 6.62
CA PHE A 3 2.92 -0.79 5.84
C PHE A 3 3.52 -2.18 5.62
N GLU A 4 3.62 -3.00 6.66
CA GLU A 4 4.20 -4.34 6.58
C GLU A 4 3.34 -5.25 5.70
N THR A 5 2.02 -5.13 5.78
CA THR A 5 1.10 -5.88 4.90
C THR A 5 1.26 -5.48 3.44
N ILE A 6 1.31 -4.17 3.15
CA ILE A 6 1.55 -3.65 1.79
C ILE A 6 2.93 -4.10 1.28
N LYS A 7 3.96 -4.03 2.12
CA LYS A 7 5.33 -4.44 1.79
C LYS A 7 5.41 -5.93 1.49
N ALA A 8 4.74 -6.78 2.27
CA ALA A 8 4.64 -8.21 2.01
C ALA A 8 3.91 -8.48 0.69
N LEU A 9 2.79 -7.79 0.43
CA LEU A 9 2.02 -7.93 -0.80
C LEU A 9 2.79 -7.45 -2.05
N ALA A 10 3.57 -6.38 -1.89
CA ALA A 10 4.47 -5.89 -2.93
C ALA A 10 5.60 -6.91 -3.19
N ALA A 11 6.18 -7.50 -2.14
CA ALA A 11 7.22 -8.51 -2.24
C ALA A 11 6.72 -9.80 -2.93
N THR A 12 5.52 -10.29 -2.62
CA THR A 12 4.93 -11.48 -3.26
C THR A 12 4.69 -11.27 -4.76
N ARG A 13 4.36 -10.05 -5.15
CA ARG A 13 4.15 -9.65 -6.55
C ARG A 13 5.44 -9.24 -7.27
N ASN A 14 6.57 -9.21 -6.57
CA ASN A 14 7.87 -8.69 -7.04
C ASN A 14 7.79 -7.23 -7.55
N ILE A 15 6.97 -6.40 -6.90
CA ILE A 15 6.77 -4.99 -7.26
C ILE A 15 7.50 -4.10 -6.23
N PRO A 16 8.37 -3.18 -6.65
CA PRO A 16 8.96 -2.19 -5.74
C PRO A 16 7.88 -1.25 -5.18
N LEU A 17 7.93 -0.95 -3.88
CA LEU A 17 7.02 0.02 -3.24
C LEU A 17 6.98 1.36 -3.98
N ARG A 18 8.15 1.84 -4.41
CA ARG A 18 8.28 3.08 -5.18
C ARG A 18 7.49 3.07 -6.48
N THR A 19 7.40 1.93 -7.17
CA THR A 19 6.61 1.81 -8.39
C THR A 19 5.14 2.03 -8.10
N ILE A 20 4.64 1.49 -6.99
CA ILE A 20 3.25 1.64 -6.56
C ILE A 20 2.99 3.09 -6.15
N GLU A 21 3.91 3.73 -5.44
CA GLU A 21 3.80 5.16 -5.11
C GLU A 21 3.68 6.01 -6.37
N ILE A 22 4.51 5.77 -7.38
CA ILE A 22 4.45 6.47 -8.67
C ILE A 22 3.13 6.20 -9.39
N SER A 23 2.70 4.94 -9.49
CA SER A 23 1.44 4.57 -10.14
C SER A 23 0.21 5.18 -9.47
N LEU A 24 0.28 5.42 -8.16
CA LEU A 24 -0.80 6.04 -7.37
C LEU A 24 -0.65 7.56 -7.20
N GLY A 25 0.39 8.18 -7.78
CA GLY A 25 0.66 9.61 -7.62
C GLY A 25 1.01 10.02 -6.18
N LEU A 26 1.58 9.09 -5.41
CA LEU A 26 2.02 9.32 -4.04
C LEU A 26 3.48 9.78 -3.99
N PRO A 27 3.82 10.70 -3.07
CA PRO A 27 5.21 11.05 -2.83
C PRO A 27 6.00 9.85 -2.29
N ALA A 28 7.30 9.81 -2.61
CA ALA A 28 8.17 8.72 -2.20
C ALA A 28 8.23 8.59 -0.67
N GLY A 29 8.13 7.35 -0.17
CA GLY A 29 8.13 7.06 1.26
C GLY A 29 6.78 7.28 1.95
N THR A 30 5.71 7.56 1.20
CA THR A 30 4.35 7.65 1.74
C THR A 30 3.99 6.38 2.52
N PHE A 31 4.30 5.20 1.98
CA PHE A 31 3.94 3.95 2.65
C PHE A 31 4.64 3.77 4.00
N GLN A 32 5.85 4.31 4.18
CA GLN A 32 6.58 4.23 5.44
C GLN A 32 5.88 5.01 6.57
N THR A 33 5.03 5.98 6.21
CA THR A 33 4.20 6.72 7.18
C THR A 33 2.95 5.95 7.60
N TRP A 34 2.56 4.91 6.85
CA TRP A 34 1.31 4.16 7.07
C TRP A 34 1.54 2.99 8.02
N ASN A 35 1.81 3.29 9.28
CA ASN A 35 2.09 2.25 10.26
C ASN A 35 0.79 1.72 10.90
N GLN A 36 0.16 2.55 11.74
CA GLN A 36 -1.12 2.26 12.42
C GLN A 36 -2.30 2.96 11.76
N THR A 37 -2.04 4.05 11.04
CA THR A 37 -3.06 4.86 10.39
C THR A 37 -2.64 5.16 8.96
N ALA A 38 -3.59 5.09 8.04
CA ALA A 38 -3.40 5.48 6.66
C ALA A 38 -4.65 6.25 6.18
N PRO A 39 -4.48 7.20 5.25
CA PRO A 39 -5.63 7.88 4.64
C PRO A 39 -6.49 6.86 3.91
N CYS A 40 -7.76 6.75 4.30
CA CYS A 40 -8.70 5.75 3.78
C CYS A 40 -8.86 5.84 2.25
N ASN A 41 -8.87 7.05 1.67
CA ASN A 41 -8.88 7.25 0.22
C ASN A 41 -7.68 6.61 -0.48
N LYS A 42 -6.46 6.79 0.06
CA LYS A 42 -5.24 6.25 -0.53
C LYS A 42 -5.15 4.74 -0.31
N LEU A 43 -5.62 4.25 0.84
CA LEU A 43 -5.64 2.82 1.14
C LEU A 43 -6.59 2.05 0.23
N VAL A 44 -7.75 2.63 -0.12
CA VAL A 44 -8.66 2.08 -1.14
C VAL A 44 -7.98 2.03 -2.51
N ALA A 45 -7.20 3.04 -2.89
CA ALA A 45 -6.48 3.06 -4.16
C ALA A 45 -5.41 1.95 -4.23
N VAL A 46 -4.69 1.71 -3.13
CA VAL A 46 -3.73 0.59 -3.01
C VAL A 46 -4.46 -0.76 -3.09
N ALA A 47 -5.57 -0.92 -2.37
CA ALA A 47 -6.36 -2.15 -2.39
C ALA A 47 -6.83 -2.48 -3.81
N ARG A 48 -7.33 -1.47 -4.54
CA ARG A 48 -7.68 -1.58 -5.96
C ARG A 48 -6.49 -1.94 -6.84
N TYR A 49 -5.33 -1.30 -6.64
CA TYR A 49 -4.12 -1.59 -7.40
C TYR A 49 -3.70 -3.06 -7.27
N PHE A 50 -3.80 -3.62 -6.07
CA PHE A 50 -3.44 -5.01 -5.81
C PHE A 50 -4.58 -6.01 -6.06
N HIS A 51 -5.76 -5.54 -6.43
CA HIS A 51 -6.99 -6.34 -6.54
C HIS A 51 -7.30 -7.13 -5.25
N VAL A 52 -7.15 -6.47 -4.10
CA VAL A 52 -7.48 -7.02 -2.77
C VAL A 52 -8.49 -6.12 -2.06
N SER A 53 -9.13 -6.64 -1.01
CA SER A 53 -9.99 -5.83 -0.14
C SER A 53 -9.16 -4.92 0.77
N VAL A 54 -9.74 -3.79 1.19
CA VAL A 54 -9.13 -2.89 2.19
C VAL A 54 -8.84 -3.63 3.50
N GLU A 55 -9.74 -4.53 3.92
CA GLU A 55 -9.57 -5.38 5.10
C GLU A 55 -8.29 -6.22 5.03
N ALA A 56 -7.98 -6.77 3.86
CA ALA A 56 -6.76 -7.56 3.67
C ALA A 56 -5.47 -6.74 3.84
N LEU A 57 -5.53 -5.41 3.69
CA LEU A 57 -4.40 -4.51 3.97
C LEU A 57 -4.32 -4.10 5.45
N LEU A 58 -5.47 -4.06 6.14
CA LEU A 58 -5.56 -3.70 7.55
C LEU A 58 -5.13 -4.86 8.46
N GLY A 59 -5.33 -6.11 8.01
CA GLY A 59 -5.05 -7.32 8.77
C GLY A 59 -6.30 -7.84 9.46
#